data_AF-A0AAN8U2H5-F1
#
_entry.id   AF-A0AAN8U2H5-F1
#
_cell.length_a   1.000
_cell.length_b   1.000
_cell.length_c   1.000
_cell.angle_alpha   90.00
_cell.angle_beta   90.00
_cell.angle_gamma   90.00
#
_symmetry.space_group_name_H-M   'P 1'
#
loop_
_entity.id
_entity.type
_entity.pdbx_description
1 polymer ?
#
loop_
_entity_poly.entity_id
_entity_poly.type
_entity_poly.pdbx_seq_one_letter_code
_entity_poly.pdbx_strand_id
1 'polypeptide(L)'
;MASSSSYSNPPCAACKFLRRKCLPGCIFAPYFPPEEPQKFANVHKIFGASNVSKLLNEIQAHQREDAVNSLAYEAEARMKDPVYGCVGAISVLQRQVIRLQKELDATNADLMRYASNQQSNNNFNYGRSDHHQTNYEFYNNSPNTTWNNNPEVDDDIQ
;
A
#
# COMPACT_ATOMS: atom_id res chain seq x y z
N MET A 1 -14.28 25.01 44.77
CA MET A 1 -14.01 25.74 43.53
C MET A 1 -12.60 25.36 43.09
N ALA A 2 -12.49 24.40 42.16
CA ALA A 2 -11.18 23.98 41.65
C ALA A 2 -10.68 25.04 40.66
N SER A 3 -9.50 25.59 40.94
CA SER A 3 -8.80 26.56 40.12
C SER A 3 -8.68 26.03 38.69
N SER A 4 -9.44 26.62 37.77
CA SER A 4 -9.26 26.45 36.34
C SER A 4 -7.93 27.07 35.94
N SER A 5 -6.86 26.28 35.99
CA SER A 5 -5.65 26.59 35.23
C SER A 5 -6.10 26.79 33.78
N SER A 6 -5.99 28.01 33.29
CA SER A 6 -6.11 28.33 31.88
C SER A 6 -4.95 27.63 31.15
N TYR A 7 -5.09 26.31 30.94
CA TYR A 7 -4.32 25.58 29.95
C TYR A 7 -4.67 26.20 28.61
N SER A 8 -3.89 27.20 28.23
CA SER A 8 -3.84 27.65 26.85
C SER A 8 -3.42 26.43 26.05
N ASN A 9 -4.38 25.78 25.39
CA ASN A 9 -4.08 24.64 24.54
C ASN A 9 -2.97 25.08 23.57
N PRO A 10 -1.84 24.34 23.52
CA PRO A 10 -0.74 24.71 22.66
C PRO A 10 -1.24 24.83 21.21
N PRO A 11 -0.74 25.81 20.43
CA PRO A 11 -1.13 25.93 19.04
C PRO A 11 -0.77 24.65 18.29
N CYS A 12 -1.65 24.19 17.40
CA CYS A 12 -1.33 23.04 16.55
C CYS A 12 -0.07 23.28 15.71
N ALA A 13 0.57 22.21 15.23
CA ALA A 13 1.81 22.30 14.46
C ALA A 13 1.68 23.23 13.25
N ALA A 14 0.53 23.23 12.56
CA ALA A 14 0.23 24.12 11.45
C ALA A 14 0.27 25.61 11.84
N CYS A 15 -0.48 25.98 12.89
CA CYS A 15 -0.55 27.37 13.33
C CYS A 15 0.78 27.85 13.90
N LYS A 16 1.51 26.98 14.62
CA LYS A 16 2.86 27.25 15.10
C LYS A 16 3.81 27.52 13.95
N PHE A 17 3.80 26.67 12.91
CA PHE A 17 4.64 26.82 11.72
C PHE A 17 4.32 28.09 10.93
N LEU A 18 3.03 28.37 10.72
CA LEU A 18 2.54 29.55 10.00
C LEU A 18 2.59 30.86 10.83
N ARG A 19 3.04 30.80 12.09
CA ARG A 19 3.13 31.93 13.01
C ARG A 19 1.81 32.70 13.17
N ARG A 20 0.69 31.99 13.23
CA ARG A 20 -0.65 32.56 13.44
C ARG A 20 -1.33 31.98 14.68
N LYS A 21 -2.33 32.70 15.21
CA LYS A 21 -3.12 32.24 16.36
C LYS A 21 -3.95 31.00 15.99
N CYS A 22 -3.88 29.96 16.83
CA CYS A 22 -4.75 28.79 16.71
C CYS A 22 -6.08 29.07 17.41
N LEU A 23 -7.15 29.22 16.64
CA LEU A 23 -8.50 29.49 17.16
C LEU A 23 -9.29 28.19 17.37
N PRO A 24 -10.31 28.19 18.25
CA PRO A 24 -11.30 27.12 18.31
C PRO A 24 -11.91 26.88 16.91
N GLY A 25 -11.99 25.63 16.47
CA GLY A 25 -12.45 25.28 15.11
C GLY A 25 -11.38 25.33 14.02
N CYS A 26 -10.09 25.48 14.37
CA CYS A 26 -8.99 25.37 13.40
C CYS A 26 -9.03 24.02 12.66
N ILE A 27 -9.16 24.05 11.33
CA ILE A 27 -9.26 22.84 10.49
C ILE A 27 -8.02 21.95 10.56
N PHE A 28 -6.86 22.51 10.87
CA PHE A 28 -5.61 21.75 10.99
C PHE A 28 -5.41 21.12 12.37
N ALA A 29 -6.06 21.66 13.41
CA ALA A 29 -5.75 21.27 14.78
C ALA A 29 -6.01 19.78 15.10
N PRO A 30 -7.08 19.14 14.60
CA PRO A 30 -7.30 17.72 14.83
C PRO A 30 -6.24 16.80 14.20
N TYR A 31 -5.57 17.24 13.14
CA TYR A 31 -4.73 16.37 12.30
C TYR A 31 -3.23 16.66 12.36
N PHE A 32 -2.84 17.83 12.88
CA PHE A 32 -1.46 18.28 13.01
C PHE A 32 -1.15 18.64 14.47
N PRO A 33 -1.03 17.65 15.37
CA PRO A 33 -0.75 17.88 16.78
C PRO A 33 0.63 18.55 16.97
N PRO A 34 0.82 19.35 18.03
CA PRO A 34 2.08 20.07 18.27
C PRO A 34 3.30 19.16 18.47
N GLU A 35 3.08 17.89 18.83
CA GLU A 35 4.10 16.84 19.00
C GLU A 35 4.70 16.38 17.66
N GLU A 36 4.01 16.62 16.54
CA GLU A 36 4.42 16.20 15.19
C GLU A 36 4.70 17.40 14.25
N PRO A 37 5.66 18.28 14.58
CA PRO A 37 5.91 19.49 13.77
C PRO A 37 6.41 19.18 12.36
N GLN A 38 7.15 18.08 12.18
CA GLN A 38 7.68 17.67 10.89
C GLN A 38 6.58 17.22 9.91
N LYS A 39 5.50 16.62 10.42
CA LYS A 39 4.36 16.20 9.61
C LYS A 39 3.77 17.38 8.84
N PHE A 40 3.50 18.50 9.52
CA PHE A 40 3.01 19.70 8.86
C PHE A 40 4.07 20.36 7.97
N ALA A 41 5.34 20.40 8.39
CA ALA A 41 6.41 21.02 7.61
C ALA A 41 6.57 20.35 6.23
N ASN A 42 6.57 19.02 6.19
CA ASN A 42 6.65 18.25 4.95
C ASN A 42 5.43 18.48 4.08
N VAL A 43 4.22 18.31 4.64
CA VAL A 43 2.96 18.52 3.92
C VAL A 43 2.87 19.95 3.35
N HIS A 44 3.25 20.96 4.13
CA HIS A 44 3.29 22.34 3.69
C HIS A 44 4.27 22.55 2.54
N LYS A 45 5.47 21.94 2.61
CA LYS A 45 6.48 22.09 1.56
C LYS A 45 6.08 21.45 0.24
N ILE A 46 5.42 20.29 0.28
CA ILE A 46 5.06 19.53 -0.93
C ILE A 46 3.72 19.97 -1.51
N PHE A 47 2.70 20.16 -0.67
CA PHE A 47 1.34 20.47 -1.13
C PHE A 47 0.93 21.92 -0.88
N GLY A 48 1.48 22.58 0.14
CA GLY A 48 1.07 23.93 0.54
C GLY A 48 -0.15 23.97 1.46
N ALA A 49 -0.15 24.87 2.44
CA ALA A 49 -1.25 24.98 3.41
C ALA A 49 -2.62 25.24 2.75
N SER A 50 -2.67 26.08 1.72
CA SER A 50 -3.93 26.44 1.06
C SER A 50 -4.57 25.27 0.34
N ASN A 51 -3.78 24.46 -0.37
CA ASN A 51 -4.27 23.27 -1.07
C ASN A 51 -4.78 22.22 -0.09
N VAL A 52 -4.04 21.99 1.00
CA VAL A 52 -4.45 21.07 2.06
C VAL A 52 -5.74 21.56 2.72
N SER A 53 -5.84 22.86 3.04
CA SER A 53 -7.07 23.43 3.60
C SER A 53 -8.26 23.29 2.65
N LYS A 54 -8.05 23.47 1.34
CA LYS A 54 -9.09 23.32 0.32
C LYS A 54 -9.57 21.86 0.27
N LEU A 55 -8.64 20.91 0.13
CA LEU A 55 -8.95 19.48 0.11
C LEU A 55 -9.71 19.03 1.36
N LEU A 56 -9.26 19.44 2.55
CA LEU A 56 -9.95 19.08 3.79
C LEU A 56 -11.38 19.63 3.86
N ASN A 57 -11.67 20.77 3.24
CA ASN A 57 -13.05 21.28 3.16
C ASN A 57 -13.91 20.52 2.14
N GLU A 58 -13.31 19.95 1.09
CA GLU A 58 -14.02 19.23 0.02
C GLU A 58 -14.37 17.79 0.41
N ILE A 59 -13.63 17.17 1.34
CA ILE A 59 -13.86 15.80 1.79
C ILE A 59 -14.68 15.72 3.10
N GLN A 60 -15.37 14.60 3.27
CA GLN A 60 -16.19 14.32 4.45
C GLN A 60 -15.33 14.21 5.71
N ALA A 61 -15.85 14.64 6.86
CA ALA A 61 -15.09 14.74 8.10
C ALA A 61 -14.42 13.42 8.53
N HIS A 62 -15.08 12.28 8.30
CA HIS A 62 -14.57 10.96 8.67
C HIS A 62 -13.38 10.51 7.79
N GLN A 63 -13.19 11.08 6.61
CA GLN A 63 -12.09 10.74 5.69
C GLN A 63 -10.86 11.64 5.86
N ARG A 64 -11.01 12.75 6.61
CA ARG A 64 -9.96 13.76 6.72
C ARG A 64 -8.71 13.24 7.40
N GLU A 65 -8.85 12.37 8.40
CA GLU A 65 -7.71 11.76 9.08
C GLU A 65 -6.87 10.91 8.12
N ASP A 66 -7.53 10.01 7.38
CA ASP A 66 -6.87 9.17 6.37
C ASP A 66 -6.25 10.00 5.25
N ALA A 67 -6.92 11.07 4.82
CA ALA A 67 -6.38 11.98 3.81
C ALA A 67 -5.11 12.69 4.32
N VAL A 68 -5.11 13.21 5.55
CA VAL A 68 -3.90 13.84 6.12
C VAL A 68 -2.77 12.84 6.32
N ASN A 69 -3.07 11.61 6.74
CA ASN A 69 -2.07 10.55 6.88
C ASN A 69 -1.45 10.17 5.52
N SER A 70 -2.27 10.10 4.46
CA SER A 70 -1.82 9.86 3.09
C SER A 70 -0.91 11.00 2.59
N LEU A 71 -1.34 12.25 2.74
CA LEU A 71 -0.54 13.42 2.38
C LEU A 71 0.77 13.48 3.18
N ALA A 72 0.75 13.14 4.46
CA ALA A 72 1.95 13.12 5.28
C ALA A 72 2.96 12.08 4.77
N TYR A 73 2.49 10.87 4.48
CA TYR A 73 3.32 9.82 3.89
C TYR A 73 3.91 10.24 2.54
N GLU A 74 3.08 10.75 1.63
CA GLU A 74 3.53 11.19 0.31
C GLU A 74 4.54 12.34 0.40
N ALA A 75 4.29 13.32 1.27
CA ALA A 75 5.18 14.44 1.47
C ALA A 75 6.52 13.99 2.05
N GLU A 76 6.51 13.09 3.04
CA GLU A 76 7.73 12.52 3.60
C GLU A 76 8.52 11.71 2.56
N ALA A 77 7.82 10.89 1.76
CA ALA A 77 8.45 10.13 0.68
C ALA A 77 9.11 11.07 -0.34
N ARG A 78 8.43 12.17 -0.73
CA ARG A 78 9.00 13.17 -1.64
C ARG A 78 10.15 13.97 -1.03
N MET A 79 10.19 14.11 0.30
CA MET A 79 11.32 14.71 1.00
C MET A 79 12.56 13.81 1.01
N LYS A 80 12.36 12.49 1.10
CA LYS A 80 13.43 11.47 1.04
C LYS A 80 13.93 11.22 -0.38
N ASP A 81 13.02 11.20 -1.34
CA ASP A 81 13.29 11.06 -2.77
C ASP A 81 12.61 12.20 -3.54
N PRO A 82 13.34 13.29 -3.83
CA PRO A 82 12.79 14.44 -4.56
C PRO A 82 12.34 14.13 -5.99
N VAL A 83 12.88 13.07 -6.60
CA VAL A 83 12.61 12.69 -7.98
C VAL A 83 11.34 11.85 -8.04
N TYR A 84 11.33 10.70 -7.36
CA TYR A 84 10.23 9.72 -7.48
C TYR A 84 9.28 9.70 -6.29
N GLY A 85 9.70 10.15 -5.10
CA GLY A 85 8.88 10.11 -3.89
C GLY A 85 8.26 8.73 -3.62
N CYS A 86 6.95 8.69 -3.40
CA CYS A 86 6.23 7.42 -3.19
C CYS A 86 6.14 6.55 -4.46
N VAL A 87 6.31 7.12 -5.67
CA VAL A 87 6.30 6.35 -6.92
C VAL A 87 7.47 5.37 -6.97
N GLY A 88 8.63 5.73 -6.41
CA GLY A 88 9.78 4.83 -6.29
C GLY A 88 9.45 3.58 -5.46
N ALA A 89 8.70 3.76 -4.36
CA ALA A 89 8.23 2.65 -3.53
C ALA A 89 7.24 1.76 -4.30
N ILE A 90 6.33 2.35 -5.08
CA ILE A 90 5.40 1.61 -5.95
C ILE A 90 6.19 0.75 -6.94
N SER A 91 7.18 1.31 -7.64
CA SER A 91 7.98 0.58 -8.62
C SER A 91 8.76 -0.60 -8.01
N VAL A 92 9.31 -0.42 -6.80
CA VAL A 92 9.99 -1.50 -6.06
C VAL A 92 9.00 -2.62 -5.73
N LEU A 93 7.83 -2.27 -5.19
CA LEU A 93 6.82 -3.25 -4.80
C LEU A 93 6.27 -4.01 -6.02
N GLN A 94 6.03 -3.33 -7.14
CA GLN A 94 5.60 -3.98 -8.38
C GLN A 94 6.61 -5.01 -8.88
N ARG A 95 7.91 -4.68 -8.87
CA ARG A 95 8.97 -5.64 -9.22
C ARG A 95 9.00 -6.82 -8.26
N GLN A 96 8.78 -6.57 -6.96
CA GLN A 96 8.76 -7.62 -5.96
C GLN A 96 7.56 -8.57 -6.14
N VAL A 97 6.37 -8.04 -6.45
CA VAL A 97 5.19 -8.87 -6.76
C VAL A 97 5.48 -9.77 -7.97
N ILE A 98 6.04 -9.22 -9.05
CA ILE A 98 6.39 -10.01 -10.25
C ILE A 98 7.42 -11.09 -9.92
N ARG A 99 8.47 -10.75 -9.15
CA ARG A 99 9.51 -11.72 -8.75
C ARG A 99 8.92 -12.86 -7.93
N LEU A 100 8.12 -12.53 -6.91
CA LEU A 100 7.49 -13.51 -6.03
C LEU A 100 6.51 -14.41 -6.78
N GLN A 101 5.76 -13.85 -7.74
CA GLN A 101 4.88 -14.67 -8.59
C GLN A 101 5.68 -15.67 -9.43
N LYS A 102 6.80 -15.24 -10.03
CA LYS A 102 7.68 -16.14 -10.79
C LYS A 102 8.28 -17.26 -9.93
N GLU A 103 8.69 -16.94 -8.70
CA GLU A 103 9.21 -17.93 -7.75
C GLU A 103 8.13 -18.94 -7.35
N LEU A 104 6.90 -18.47 -7.13
CA LEU A 104 5.75 -19.32 -6.84
C LEU A 104 5.44 -20.25 -8.01
N ASP A 105 5.40 -19.73 -9.23
CA ASP A 105 5.11 -20.51 -10.45
C ASP A 105 6.17 -21.58 -10.70
N ALA A 106 7.45 -21.25 -10.53
CA ALA A 106 8.55 -22.19 -10.64
C ALA A 106 8.45 -23.31 -9.58
N THR A 107 8.18 -22.95 -8.32
CA THR A 107 8.02 -23.92 -7.23
C THR A 107 6.83 -24.84 -7.48
N ASN A 108 5.70 -24.30 -7.94
CA ASN A 108 4.52 -25.10 -8.30
C ASN A 108 4.81 -26.06 -9.46
N ALA A 109 5.55 -25.61 -10.48
CA ALA A 109 5.98 -26.46 -11.59
C ALA A 109 6.87 -27.62 -11.10
N ASP A 110 7.80 -27.35 -10.18
CA ASP A 110 8.64 -28.39 -9.59
C ASP A 110 7.83 -29.37 -8.74
N LEU A 111 6.89 -28.90 -7.93
CA LEU A 111 5.97 -29.77 -7.17
C LEU A 111 5.16 -30.70 -8.08
N MET A 112 4.62 -30.17 -9.19
CA MET A 112 3.90 -30.98 -10.17
C MET A 112 4.80 -32.06 -10.80
N ARG A 113 6.06 -31.72 -11.12
CA ARG A 113 7.04 -32.69 -11.65
C ARG A 113 7.37 -33.79 -10.63
N TYR A 114 7.55 -33.44 -9.36
CA TYR A 114 7.77 -34.43 -8.31
C TYR A 114 6.56 -35.36 -8.13
N ALA A 115 5.35 -34.81 -8.14
CA ALA A 115 4.13 -35.61 -8.03
C ALA A 115 3.95 -36.58 -9.23
N SER A 116 4.16 -36.12 -10.46
CA SER A 116 4.07 -36.97 -11.66
C SER A 116 5.12 -38.09 -11.68
N ASN A 117 6.33 -37.80 -11.20
CA ASN A 117 7.42 -38.77 -11.14
C ASN A 117 7.17 -39.85 -10.05
N GLN A 118 6.53 -39.50 -8.93
CA GLN A 118 6.11 -40.50 -7.93
C GLN A 118 5.01 -41.43 -8.47
N GLN A 119 4.07 -40.92 -9.27
CA GLN A 119 3.04 -41.76 -9.92
C GLN A 119 3.66 -42.76 -10.92
N SER A 120 4.72 -42.37 -11.63
CA SER A 120 5.40 -43.21 -12.62
C SER A 120 6.23 -44.32 -11.97
N ASN A 121 6.82 -44.08 -10.79
CA ASN A 121 7.63 -45.07 -10.09
C ASN A 121 6.80 -46.13 -9.33
N ASN A 122 5.54 -45.84 -9.01
CA ASN A 122 4.62 -46.81 -8.43
C ASN A 122 3.99 -47.77 -9.46
N ASN A 123 4.20 -47.55 -10.76
CA ASN A 123 3.65 -48.40 -11.83
C ASN A 123 4.57 -49.53 -12.30
N PHE A 124 5.74 -49.72 -11.68
CA PHE A 124 6.67 -50.82 -12.02
C PHE A 124 6.60 -52.03 -11.08
N ASN A 125 5.64 -52.10 -10.15
CA ASN A 125 5.59 -53.23 -9.20
C ASN A 125 4.24 -53.95 -9.01
N TYR A 126 3.23 -53.72 -9.85
CA TYR A 126 2.03 -54.56 -9.82
C TYR A 126 1.61 -54.97 -11.23
N GLY A 127 2.12 -56.13 -11.63
CA GLY A 127 1.39 -56.93 -12.60
C GLY A 127 0.01 -57.29 -12.03
N ARG A 128 -1.00 -57.08 -12.87
CA ARG A 128 -2.24 -57.87 -13.00
C ARG A 128 -3.45 -57.49 -12.13
N SER A 129 -4.50 -57.16 -12.88
CA SER A 129 -5.94 -57.33 -12.64
C SER A 129 -6.78 -56.22 -12.01
N ASP A 130 -7.78 -55.89 -12.80
CA ASP A 130 -9.16 -55.51 -12.50
C ASP A 130 -9.57 -54.03 -12.43
N HIS A 131 -10.51 -53.75 -13.33
CA HIS A 131 -11.35 -52.57 -13.43
C HIS A 131 -12.05 -52.29 -12.10
N HIS A 132 -11.74 -51.15 -11.47
CA HIS A 132 -12.72 -50.43 -10.67
C HIS A 132 -12.54 -48.92 -10.86
N GLN A 133 -13.55 -48.33 -11.50
CA GLN A 133 -13.76 -46.90 -11.67
C GLN A 133 -13.90 -46.26 -10.28
N THR A 134 -12.89 -45.49 -9.84
CA THR A 134 -13.07 -44.53 -8.75
C THR A 134 -12.98 -43.12 -9.32
N ASN A 135 -14.15 -42.51 -9.34
CA ASN A 135 -14.43 -41.14 -9.72
C ASN A 135 -13.73 -40.20 -8.73
N TYR A 136 -12.58 -39.63 -9.11
CA TYR A 136 -12.02 -38.47 -8.44
C TYR A 136 -12.34 -37.24 -9.28
N GLU A 137 -13.30 -36.48 -8.78
CA GLU A 137 -13.79 -35.24 -9.35
C GLU A 137 -12.66 -34.22 -9.45
N PHE A 138 -12.19 -34.07 -10.69
CA PHE A 138 -11.74 -32.86 -11.35
C PHE A 138 -12.00 -31.55 -10.58
N TYR A 139 -11.07 -31.13 -9.74
CA TYR A 139 -10.91 -29.72 -9.36
C TYR A 139 -9.95 -29.04 -10.34
N ASN A 140 -10.37 -28.95 -11.60
CA ASN A 140 -9.89 -27.89 -12.48
C ASN A 140 -10.64 -26.60 -12.11
N ASN A 141 -10.22 -25.96 -11.03
CA ASN A 141 -10.47 -24.53 -10.88
C ASN A 141 -9.24 -23.80 -11.39
N SER A 142 -9.21 -23.61 -12.71
CA SER A 142 -8.48 -22.48 -13.29
C SER A 142 -9.30 -21.22 -12.99
N PRO A 143 -8.83 -20.27 -12.18
CA PRO A 143 -9.39 -18.94 -12.23
C PRO A 143 -8.84 -18.31 -13.49
N ASN A 144 -9.75 -18.13 -14.44
CA ASN A 144 -9.62 -17.24 -15.58
C ASN A 144 -9.04 -15.89 -15.09
N THR A 145 -7.73 -15.67 -15.24
CA THR A 145 -7.10 -14.36 -15.09
C THR A 145 -6.70 -13.85 -16.46
N THR A 146 -7.70 -13.51 -17.27
CA THR A 146 -7.56 -12.41 -18.23
C THR A 146 -7.34 -11.12 -17.46
N TRP A 147 -6.11 -10.93 -16.95
CA TRP A 147 -5.58 -9.59 -16.80
C TRP A 147 -4.94 -9.24 -18.13
N ASN A 148 -5.56 -8.26 -18.77
CA ASN A 148 -5.22 -7.72 -20.07
C ASN A 148 -3.73 -7.33 -20.11
N ASN A 149 -2.88 -8.22 -20.61
CA ASN A 149 -1.51 -7.89 -20.98
C ASN A 149 -1.60 -7.14 -22.31
N ASN A 150 -1.48 -5.82 -22.26
CA ASN A 150 -1.00 -5.08 -23.42
C ASN A 150 0.53 -5.05 -23.30
N PRO A 151 1.28 -5.80 -24.13
CA PRO A 151 2.74 -5.81 -24.08
C PRO A 151 3.26 -4.79 -25.09
N GLU A 152 3.26 -3.51 -24.75
CA GLU A 152 3.91 -2.45 -25.54
C GLU A 152 3.72 -1.11 -24.83
N VAL A 153 4.68 -0.70 -23.99
CA VAL A 153 5.28 0.65 -23.97
C VAL A 153 6.66 0.52 -23.28
N ASP A 154 7.66 0.40 -24.14
CA ASP A 154 9.02 0.95 -24.05
C ASP A 154 9.87 0.78 -22.79
N ASP A 155 10.88 -0.09 -22.95
CA ASP A 155 12.26 0.16 -22.55
C ASP A 155 12.69 1.60 -22.89
N ASP A 156 13.39 2.24 -21.95
CA ASP A 156 14.23 3.45 -22.06
C ASP A 156 13.74 4.63 -21.20
N ILE A 157 14.26 4.69 -19.97
CA ILE A 157 14.69 5.97 -19.39
C ILE A 157 16.06 5.76 -18.74
N GLN A 158 17.09 6.31 -19.40
CA GLN A 158 18.38 6.71 -18.84
C GLN A 158 18.21 7.76 -17.74
#